data_AF-A0A2E7BM45-F1
#
_entry.id   AF-A0A2E7BM45-F1
#
_cell.length_a   1.000
_cell.length_b   1.000
_cell.length_c   1.000
_cell.angle_alpha   90.00
_cell.angle_beta   90.00
_cell.angle_gamma   90.00
#
_symmetry.space_group_name_H-M   'P 1'
#
loop_
_entity.id
_entity.type
_entity.pdbx_description
1 polymer ?
#
loop_
_entity_poly.entity_id
_entity_poly.type
_entity_poly.pdbx_seq_one_letter_code
_entity_poly.pdbx_strand_id
1 'polypeptide(L)'
;MTIVTGRHLRRRTFLRGLGTAVALPFLDAFVPAGRPWRQVAAAQSLNDPTRLVCIENVHGAAGSTAYGASRNLWSPAATGRTFDLTPSALSPLEPFRGALTIVSDTDVRPAEAITPPEIGGDHFRSSATFLTQSHPKQTESSDVKAGVSLDQLYAQRFGQNTPIPSMQLCIENVDQAGGCAYGYSCVYTDTISWAAPAAPLPMIRDPRMAFDQLFGAGGTQQERATRRQEQRSVLDFILEEVGTLKNSLDPVDRSRIDRYLNDIREVERRIQRIEARNLDPTARELPGAPAGVPDSFSEHVKLMFDLQVLAFETDMTRVFSFKLSRDATGRVYPESGVSRGFHPASHHGGREQNIEDFARLNRYHVGLLPYFLQKLRDLQEGDANLLEKSMIIYGSPMGDPNVHNHKRCPLFVVGGANGQLAGNLHLRAKPGTPMANVMLDLLHRLGLDEVEQFGDSTRAFSLSG
;
A
#
# COMPACT_ATOMS: atom_id res chain seq x y z
N MET A 1 -27.62 -2.99 -41.93
CA MET A 1 -28.05 -2.28 -40.71
C MET A 1 -27.37 -2.94 -39.53
N THR A 2 -26.33 -2.31 -38.99
CA THR A 2 -25.65 -2.78 -37.78
C THR A 2 -26.56 -2.42 -36.60
N ILE A 3 -27.27 -3.40 -36.04
CA ILE A 3 -28.05 -3.19 -34.82
C ILE A 3 -27.04 -3.01 -33.70
N VAL A 4 -26.84 -1.77 -33.26
CA VAL A 4 -26.07 -1.47 -32.05
C VAL A 4 -26.96 -1.86 -30.87
N THR A 5 -26.76 -3.05 -30.32
CA THR A 5 -27.54 -3.59 -29.19
C THR A 5 -27.16 -2.95 -27.84
N GLY A 6 -26.35 -1.89 -27.85
CA GLY A 6 -25.57 -1.41 -26.71
C GLY A 6 -26.40 -1.13 -25.46
N ARG A 7 -26.51 -2.16 -24.64
CA ARG A 7 -26.95 -2.06 -23.25
C ARG A 7 -25.85 -1.34 -22.47
N HIS A 8 -26.25 -0.36 -21.69
CA HIS A 8 -25.38 0.38 -20.80
C HIS A 8 -25.52 -0.16 -19.38
N LEU A 9 -24.50 -0.87 -18.90
CA LEU A 9 -24.40 -1.24 -17.50
C LEU A 9 -23.77 -0.08 -16.71
N ARG A 10 -24.19 0.11 -15.46
CA ARG A 10 -23.50 1.07 -14.58
C ARG A 10 -22.18 0.43 -14.12
N ARG A 11 -21.10 1.24 -14.01
CA ARG A 11 -19.75 0.81 -13.55
C ARG A 11 -19.76 0.04 -12.21
N ARG A 12 -20.83 0.15 -11.41
CA ARG A 12 -21.01 -0.49 -10.10
C ARG A 12 -22.18 -1.43 -10.07
N THR A 13 -22.18 -2.33 -11.04
CA THR A 13 -23.10 -3.47 -11.04
C THR A 13 -22.47 -4.57 -10.18
N PHE A 14 -23.27 -5.12 -9.27
CA PHE A 14 -22.85 -6.21 -8.39
C PHE A 14 -23.60 -7.47 -8.76
N LEU A 15 -22.88 -8.59 -8.82
CA LEU A 15 -23.47 -9.91 -8.80
C LEU A 15 -23.75 -10.29 -7.35
N ARG A 16 -24.97 -10.74 -7.05
CA ARG A 16 -25.44 -11.07 -5.72
C ARG A 16 -25.71 -12.57 -5.61
N GLY A 17 -25.49 -13.09 -4.41
CA GLY A 17 -25.71 -14.48 -4.05
C GLY A 17 -25.87 -14.59 -2.54
N LEU A 18 -26.12 -15.79 -2.02
CA LEU A 18 -26.32 -16.00 -0.58
C LEU A 18 -25.11 -15.50 0.23
N GLY A 19 -25.25 -14.34 0.90
CA GLY A 19 -24.16 -13.71 1.66
C GLY A 19 -23.13 -12.95 0.81
N THR A 20 -23.15 -13.05 -0.52
CA THR A 20 -22.05 -12.61 -1.39
C THR A 20 -22.47 -11.47 -2.30
N ALA A 21 -21.60 -10.49 -2.46
CA ALA A 21 -21.72 -9.49 -3.51
C ALA A 21 -20.36 -9.33 -4.19
N VAL A 22 -20.29 -9.58 -5.49
CA VAL A 22 -19.07 -9.43 -6.30
C VAL A 22 -19.28 -8.27 -7.26
N ALA A 23 -18.50 -7.22 -7.09
CA ALA A 23 -18.45 -6.12 -8.06
C ALA A 23 -17.88 -6.62 -9.39
N LEU A 24 -18.38 -6.07 -10.50
CA LEU A 24 -17.84 -6.36 -11.83
C LEU A 24 -16.55 -5.57 -12.07
N PRO A 25 -15.57 -6.14 -12.80
CA PRO A 25 -14.39 -5.40 -13.25
C PRO A 25 -14.82 -4.39 -14.33
N PHE A 26 -13.91 -3.53 -14.79
CA PHE A 26 -14.21 -2.61 -15.89
C PHE A 26 -14.55 -3.34 -17.19
N LEU A 27 -15.76 -3.11 -17.72
CA LEU A 27 -16.29 -3.70 -18.95
C LEU A 27 -16.53 -2.62 -20.01
N ASP A 28 -16.32 -2.95 -21.28
CA ASP A 28 -16.66 -2.08 -22.41
C ASP A 28 -18.19 -1.84 -22.46
N ALA A 29 -18.99 -2.77 -21.95
CA ALA A 29 -20.44 -2.63 -21.71
C ALA A 29 -20.82 -1.50 -20.72
N PHE A 30 -19.85 -0.86 -20.04
CA PHE A 30 -20.08 0.36 -19.27
C PHE A 30 -20.07 1.64 -20.12
N VAL A 31 -19.67 1.55 -21.39
CA VAL A 31 -19.63 2.69 -22.32
C VAL A 31 -20.96 2.79 -23.09
N PRO A 32 -21.65 3.94 -23.08
CA PRO A 32 -22.90 4.11 -23.83
C PRO A 32 -22.76 3.79 -25.32
N ALA A 33 -23.75 3.07 -25.85
CA ALA A 33 -23.86 2.69 -27.25
C ALA A 33 -23.67 3.87 -28.21
N GLY A 34 -22.86 3.69 -29.27
CA GLY A 34 -22.72 4.68 -30.34
C GLY A 34 -21.80 5.87 -30.01
N ARG A 35 -21.13 5.87 -28.85
CA ARG A 35 -20.07 6.83 -28.53
C ARG A 35 -18.71 6.15 -28.52
N PRO A 36 -17.73 6.58 -29.34
CA PRO A 36 -16.37 6.10 -29.21
C PRO A 36 -15.83 6.47 -27.82
N TRP A 37 -15.07 5.58 -27.19
CA TRP A 37 -14.52 5.78 -25.84
C TRP A 37 -13.85 7.15 -25.68
N ARG A 38 -13.11 7.62 -26.70
CA ARG A 38 -12.50 8.97 -26.71
C ARG A 38 -13.46 10.13 -26.43
N GLN A 39 -14.74 10.02 -26.81
CA GLN A 39 -15.77 11.04 -26.54
C GLN A 39 -16.43 10.88 -25.16
N VAL A 40 -16.37 9.68 -24.56
CA VAL A 40 -16.87 9.41 -23.20
C VAL A 40 -15.77 9.67 -22.15
N ALA A 41 -14.52 9.34 -22.47
CA ALA A 41 -13.32 9.58 -21.68
C ALA A 41 -13.05 11.08 -21.45
N ALA A 42 -13.29 11.95 -22.44
CA ALA A 42 -13.18 13.40 -22.25
C ALA A 42 -14.26 13.98 -21.30
N ALA A 43 -15.39 13.27 -21.11
CA ALA A 43 -16.43 13.63 -20.15
C ALA A 43 -16.29 12.88 -18.79
N GLN A 44 -15.55 11.77 -18.76
CA GLN A 44 -15.25 10.97 -17.57
C GLN A 44 -13.87 11.27 -16.95
N SER A 45 -12.97 11.97 -17.64
CA SER A 45 -11.64 12.36 -17.11
C SER A 45 -11.72 13.31 -15.92
N LEU A 46 -12.90 13.88 -15.66
CA LEU A 46 -13.21 14.65 -14.44
C LEU A 46 -13.74 13.77 -13.28
N ASN A 47 -13.92 12.46 -13.48
CA ASN A 47 -14.59 11.52 -12.56
C ASN A 47 -13.86 10.17 -12.36
N ASP A 48 -12.56 10.05 -12.69
CA ASP A 48 -11.73 8.86 -12.41
C ASP A 48 -10.58 9.20 -11.44
N PRO A 49 -10.85 9.35 -10.12
CA PRO A 49 -9.83 9.69 -9.14
C PRO A 49 -8.69 8.70 -9.10
N THR A 50 -7.48 9.20 -8.86
CA THR A 50 -6.26 8.41 -8.73
C THR A 50 -6.41 7.33 -7.66
N ARG A 51 -5.91 6.13 -7.93
CA ARG A 51 -5.83 5.09 -6.89
C ARG A 51 -4.58 5.32 -6.05
N LEU A 52 -4.73 5.37 -4.74
CA LEU A 52 -3.66 5.69 -3.80
C LEU A 52 -3.27 4.45 -3.00
N VAL A 53 -1.97 4.16 -2.96
CA VAL A 53 -1.39 3.18 -2.03
C VAL A 53 -0.24 3.86 -1.29
N CYS A 54 -0.30 3.84 0.04
CA CYS A 54 0.74 4.34 0.91
C CYS A 54 1.42 3.16 1.62
N ILE A 55 2.68 2.88 1.28
CA ILE A 55 3.45 1.75 1.79
C ILE A 55 4.52 2.26 2.75
N GLU A 56 4.51 1.73 3.97
CA GLU A 56 5.52 2.02 4.98
C GLU A 56 6.35 0.77 5.28
N ASN A 57 7.66 0.96 5.40
CA ASN A 57 8.59 -0.05 5.89
C ASN A 57 9.47 0.59 6.97
N VAL A 58 9.47 0.03 8.17
CA VAL A 58 10.18 0.60 9.32
C VAL A 58 11.70 0.49 9.17
N HIS A 59 12.42 1.09 10.12
CA HIS A 59 13.89 1.03 10.25
C HIS A 59 14.68 1.71 9.14
N GLY A 60 14.08 2.60 8.34
CA GLY A 60 14.83 3.46 7.43
C GLY A 60 15.60 2.70 6.35
N ALA A 61 16.75 3.25 5.96
CA ALA A 61 17.55 2.69 4.88
C ALA A 61 19.05 2.76 5.18
N ALA A 62 19.77 1.70 4.79
CA ALA A 62 21.24 1.67 4.84
C ALA A 62 21.87 2.87 4.13
N GLY A 63 21.25 3.35 3.05
CA GLY A 63 21.69 4.50 2.27
C GLY A 63 21.63 5.85 2.99
N SER A 64 20.93 5.94 4.13
CA SER A 64 20.86 7.16 4.94
C SER A 64 22.04 7.31 5.90
N THR A 65 22.86 6.26 6.08
CA THR A 65 24.14 6.30 6.80
C THR A 65 25.21 7.05 5.98
N ALA A 66 26.29 7.52 6.62
CA ALA A 66 27.40 8.17 5.90
C ALA A 66 28.05 7.24 4.86
N TYR A 67 28.35 5.99 5.24
CA TYR A 67 28.90 4.99 4.34
C TYR A 67 27.91 4.65 3.21
N GLY A 68 26.66 4.35 3.55
CA GLY A 68 25.65 3.98 2.56
C GLY A 68 25.34 5.09 1.56
N ALA A 69 25.37 6.36 1.98
CA ALA A 69 25.25 7.50 1.09
C ALA A 69 26.44 7.59 0.12
N SER A 70 27.68 7.35 0.59
CA SER A 70 28.87 7.35 -0.27
C SER A 70 28.86 6.24 -1.33
N ARG A 71 28.08 5.17 -1.09
CA ARG A 71 27.91 4.02 -1.98
C ARG A 71 26.59 4.05 -2.76
N ASN A 72 25.75 5.08 -2.55
CA ASN A 72 24.43 5.22 -3.16
C ASN A 72 23.50 4.00 -2.90
N LEU A 73 23.54 3.45 -1.68
CA LEU A 73 22.76 2.24 -1.32
C LEU A 73 21.25 2.47 -1.29
N TRP A 74 20.78 3.73 -1.36
CA TRP A 74 19.36 4.07 -1.50
C TRP A 74 19.15 5.13 -2.59
N SER A 75 19.65 6.34 -2.35
CA SER A 75 19.52 7.47 -3.27
C SER A 75 20.59 7.38 -4.37
N PRO A 76 20.22 7.45 -5.67
CA PRO A 76 21.20 7.50 -6.75
C PRO A 76 22.11 8.74 -6.69
N ALA A 77 23.27 8.63 -7.32
CA ALA A 77 24.22 9.75 -7.39
C ALA A 77 23.70 10.92 -8.24
N ALA A 78 23.33 10.64 -9.51
CA ALA A 78 22.83 11.65 -10.43
C ALA A 78 21.36 11.98 -10.15
N THR A 79 20.99 13.25 -10.24
CA THR A 79 19.60 13.73 -10.22
C THR A 79 19.05 13.81 -11.65
N GLY A 80 17.78 14.17 -11.80
CA GLY A 80 17.11 14.27 -13.10
C GLY A 80 16.70 12.91 -13.64
N ARG A 81 16.84 12.69 -14.94
CA ARG A 81 16.33 11.49 -15.64
C ARG A 81 17.39 10.41 -15.88
N THR A 82 18.65 10.70 -15.60
CA THR A 82 19.81 9.86 -15.94
C THR A 82 20.42 9.14 -14.73
N PHE A 83 19.66 8.99 -13.64
CA PHE A 83 20.11 8.26 -12.45
C PHE A 83 20.36 6.77 -12.74
N ASP A 84 21.19 6.14 -11.92
CA ASP A 84 21.48 4.71 -11.96
C ASP A 84 20.98 4.04 -10.68
N LEU A 85 20.11 3.03 -10.82
CA LEU A 85 19.57 2.28 -9.69
C LEU A 85 20.46 1.11 -9.28
N THR A 86 21.39 0.67 -10.13
CA THR A 86 22.23 -0.52 -9.93
C THR A 86 22.87 -0.62 -8.53
N PRO A 87 23.50 0.44 -7.97
CA PRO A 87 24.13 0.36 -6.65
C PRO A 87 23.13 0.38 -5.48
N SER A 88 21.86 0.69 -5.74
CA SER A 88 20.87 0.98 -4.72
C SER A 88 19.98 -0.21 -4.39
N ALA A 89 19.36 -0.17 -3.22
CA ALA A 89 18.25 -1.04 -2.83
C ALA A 89 17.03 -0.88 -3.76
N LEU A 90 16.97 0.18 -4.57
CA LEU A 90 15.91 0.42 -5.55
C LEU A 90 16.14 -0.28 -6.89
N SER A 91 17.28 -0.94 -7.09
CA SER A 91 17.58 -1.70 -8.32
C SER A 91 16.48 -2.67 -8.80
N PRO A 92 15.65 -3.31 -7.95
CA PRO A 92 14.55 -4.14 -8.45
C PRO A 92 13.47 -3.36 -9.23
N LEU A 93 13.42 -2.04 -9.10
CA LEU A 93 12.44 -1.17 -9.77
C LEU A 93 12.87 -0.75 -11.18
N GLU A 94 14.04 -1.17 -11.68
CA GLU A 94 14.51 -0.80 -13.03
C GLU A 94 13.46 -1.06 -14.14
N PRO A 95 12.71 -2.18 -14.16
CA PRO A 95 11.65 -2.41 -15.15
C PRO A 95 10.47 -1.40 -15.10
N PHE A 96 10.41 -0.58 -14.05
CA PHE A 96 9.40 0.43 -13.78
C PHE A 96 10.00 1.84 -13.65
N ARG A 97 11.28 2.01 -13.99
CA ARG A 97 11.98 3.31 -13.92
C ARG A 97 11.21 4.44 -14.61
N GLY A 98 10.55 4.13 -15.72
CA GLY A 98 9.67 5.05 -16.46
C GLY A 98 8.58 5.70 -15.61
N ALA A 99 8.10 5.01 -14.57
CA ALA A 99 7.05 5.47 -13.67
C ALA A 99 7.59 5.88 -12.28
N LEU A 100 8.92 5.84 -12.06
CA LEU A 100 9.54 6.04 -10.75
C LEU A 100 9.97 7.50 -10.54
N THR A 101 9.58 8.08 -9.40
CA THR A 101 10.07 9.36 -8.89
C THR A 101 10.73 9.15 -7.54
N ILE A 102 12.02 9.42 -7.43
CA ILE A 102 12.79 9.35 -6.17
C ILE A 102 12.93 10.76 -5.61
N VAL A 103 12.67 10.94 -4.32
CA VAL A 103 12.96 12.20 -3.62
C VAL A 103 13.91 11.92 -2.47
N SER A 104 15.16 12.36 -2.61
CA SER A 104 16.20 12.14 -1.61
C SER A 104 16.38 13.35 -0.69
N ASP A 105 17.00 13.09 0.47
CA ASP A 105 17.42 14.10 1.45
C ASP A 105 16.28 14.92 2.10
N THR A 106 15.11 14.31 2.24
CA THR A 106 14.01 14.84 3.08
C THR A 106 14.08 14.33 4.50
N ASP A 107 13.68 15.15 5.46
CA ASP A 107 13.71 14.85 6.90
C ASP A 107 12.29 14.74 7.47
N VAL A 108 12.10 13.90 8.48
CA VAL A 108 10.83 13.68 9.19
C VAL A 108 10.99 14.21 10.61
N ARG A 109 11.25 15.51 10.74
CA ARG A 109 11.49 16.18 12.03
C ARG A 109 10.43 15.92 13.10
N PRO A 110 9.12 15.79 12.78
CA PRO A 110 8.12 15.53 13.80
C PRO A 110 8.28 14.15 14.47
N ALA A 111 9.11 13.25 13.95
CA ALA A 111 9.43 11.99 14.61
C ALA A 111 10.62 12.12 15.60
N GLU A 112 11.35 13.23 15.61
CA GLU A 112 12.41 13.50 16.59
C GLU A 112 11.81 13.78 17.98
N ALA A 113 12.55 13.45 19.04
CA ALA A 113 12.18 13.82 20.41
C ALA A 113 12.25 15.36 20.59
N ILE A 114 11.18 15.96 21.12
CA ILE A 114 11.10 17.39 21.43
C ILE A 114 11.29 17.69 22.91
N THR A 115 11.13 16.68 23.78
CA THR A 115 11.39 16.78 25.21
C THR A 115 12.28 15.64 25.72
N PRO A 116 13.06 15.83 26.81
CA PRO A 116 13.93 14.78 27.34
C PRO A 116 13.25 13.42 27.63
N PRO A 117 12.00 13.37 28.16
CA PRO A 117 11.29 12.10 28.38
C PRO A 117 11.00 11.28 27.13
N GLU A 118 11.06 11.88 25.94
CA GLU A 118 10.78 11.21 24.67
C GLU A 118 12.00 10.48 24.10
N ILE A 119 13.20 10.75 24.61
CA ILE A 119 14.45 10.15 24.11
C ILE A 119 14.37 8.61 24.20
N GLY A 120 14.67 7.92 23.09
CA GLY A 120 14.55 6.45 22.97
C GLY A 120 13.19 5.95 22.48
N GLY A 121 12.17 6.82 22.44
CA GLY A 121 10.83 6.50 21.90
C GLY A 121 10.71 6.53 20.37
N ASP A 122 11.82 6.53 19.62
CA ASP A 122 11.85 6.77 18.17
C ASP A 122 11.04 5.74 17.38
N HIS A 123 11.10 4.48 17.81
CA HIS A 123 10.29 3.40 17.25
C HIS A 123 8.78 3.65 17.40
N PHE A 124 8.34 4.28 18.49
CA PHE A 124 6.94 4.62 18.71
C PHE A 124 6.52 5.83 17.89
N ARG A 125 7.37 6.86 17.77
CA ARG A 125 7.04 8.05 16.99
C ARG A 125 7.05 7.82 15.48
N SER A 126 7.96 6.98 15.00
CA SER A 126 8.25 6.73 13.59
C SER A 126 6.98 6.44 12.79
N SER A 127 6.35 5.30 13.05
CA SER A 127 5.21 4.80 12.27
C SER A 127 4.04 5.79 12.26
N ALA A 128 3.69 6.36 13.42
CA ALA A 128 2.63 7.37 13.54
C ALA A 128 2.91 8.64 12.71
N THR A 129 4.17 9.00 12.51
CA THR A 129 4.56 10.23 11.81
C THR A 129 4.60 10.07 10.30
N PHE A 130 4.81 8.85 9.75
CA PHE A 130 5.05 8.67 8.32
C PHE A 130 3.97 9.31 7.42
N LEU A 131 2.69 8.97 7.63
CA LEU A 131 1.61 9.55 6.84
C LEU A 131 0.92 10.74 7.49
N THR A 132 1.26 11.13 8.73
CA THR A 132 0.65 12.30 9.39
C THR A 132 1.55 13.52 9.36
N GLN A 133 2.87 13.31 9.22
CA GLN A 133 3.92 14.32 9.33
C GLN A 133 3.72 15.23 10.56
N SER A 134 3.19 14.67 11.64
CA SER A 134 2.80 15.36 12.86
C SER A 134 3.39 14.66 14.06
N HIS A 135 3.91 15.43 15.03
CA HIS A 135 4.54 14.85 16.21
C HIS A 135 3.47 14.19 17.10
N PRO A 136 3.58 12.88 17.39
CA PRO A 136 2.59 12.20 18.21
C PRO A 136 2.77 12.58 19.68
N LYS A 137 1.66 12.79 20.38
CA LYS A 137 1.64 13.09 21.81
C LYS A 137 2.18 11.90 22.60
N GLN A 138 3.20 12.13 23.42
CA GLN A 138 3.63 11.14 24.42
C GLN A 138 2.49 10.90 25.43
N THR A 139 1.89 9.72 25.37
CA THR A 139 0.86 9.24 26.31
C THR A 139 0.76 7.73 26.23
N GLU A 140 0.52 7.08 27.37
CA GLU A 140 0.18 5.65 27.47
C GLU A 140 -1.33 5.42 27.59
N SER A 141 -2.13 6.50 27.64
CA SER A 141 -3.57 6.46 27.83
C SER A 141 -4.34 6.46 26.50
N SER A 142 -5.67 6.55 26.57
CA SER A 142 -6.56 6.60 25.41
C SER A 142 -6.60 7.96 24.70
N ASP A 143 -5.96 8.99 25.27
CA ASP A 143 -5.90 10.36 24.74
C ASP A 143 -4.79 10.56 23.70
N VAL A 144 -4.57 9.52 22.89
CA VAL A 144 -3.61 9.49 21.79
C VAL A 144 -3.90 10.59 20.77
N LYS A 145 -2.85 11.20 20.24
CA LYS A 145 -2.97 12.29 19.28
C LYS A 145 -1.76 12.35 18.36
N ALA A 146 -2.01 12.37 17.06
CA ALA A 146 -1.04 12.69 16.01
C ALA A 146 -1.66 13.76 15.09
N GLY A 147 -1.70 13.52 13.78
CA GLY A 147 -2.39 14.33 12.77
C GLY A 147 -3.36 13.48 11.93
N VAL A 148 -4.14 14.13 11.06
CA VAL A 148 -4.88 13.39 10.00
C VAL A 148 -3.88 12.90 8.98
N SER A 149 -3.94 11.64 8.60
CA SER A 149 -2.98 11.08 7.64
C SER A 149 -3.33 11.44 6.19
N LEU A 150 -2.31 11.48 5.33
CA LEU A 150 -2.44 11.83 3.90
C LEU A 150 -3.48 10.96 3.19
N ASP A 151 -3.46 9.65 3.43
CA ASP A 151 -4.40 8.70 2.84
C ASP A 151 -5.84 8.99 3.29
N GLN A 152 -6.04 9.45 4.53
CA GLN A 152 -7.35 9.77 5.06
C GLN A 152 -7.88 11.13 4.61
N LEU A 153 -7.01 12.12 4.40
CA LEU A 153 -7.41 13.36 3.70
C LEU A 153 -7.94 13.02 2.30
N TYR A 154 -7.25 12.15 1.58
CA TYR A 154 -7.69 11.66 0.28
C TYR A 154 -9.01 10.85 0.36
N ALA A 155 -9.14 9.92 1.31
CA ALA A 155 -10.33 9.11 1.50
C ALA A 155 -11.57 9.92 1.92
N GLN A 156 -11.40 10.97 2.72
CA GLN A 156 -12.49 11.88 3.10
C GLN A 156 -13.08 12.58 1.87
N ARG A 157 -12.23 12.93 0.89
CA ARG A 157 -12.65 13.62 -0.34
C ARG A 157 -13.20 12.65 -1.39
N PHE A 158 -12.50 11.53 -1.64
CA PHE A 158 -12.77 10.66 -2.79
C PHE A 158 -13.24 9.26 -2.45
N GLY A 159 -13.12 8.82 -1.19
CA GLY A 159 -13.54 7.51 -0.70
C GLY A 159 -15.05 7.37 -0.46
N GLN A 160 -15.80 8.47 -0.35
CA GLN A 160 -17.27 8.43 -0.22
C GLN A 160 -17.96 7.90 -1.46
N ASN A 161 -17.23 7.89 -2.57
CA ASN A 161 -17.68 7.30 -3.82
C ASN A 161 -17.28 5.83 -3.91
N THR A 162 -16.84 5.10 -2.89
CA THR A 162 -16.60 3.64 -3.01
C THR A 162 -17.29 2.90 -1.87
N PRO A 163 -17.67 1.62 -2.05
CA PRO A 163 -18.25 0.83 -0.96
C PRO A 163 -17.38 0.80 0.30
N ILE A 164 -16.07 0.81 0.12
CA ILE A 164 -15.08 0.88 1.19
C ILE A 164 -14.26 2.17 1.00
N PRO A 165 -14.37 3.16 1.90
CA PRO A 165 -13.67 4.45 1.72
C PRO A 165 -12.15 4.34 1.68
N SER A 166 -11.58 3.48 2.53
CA SER A 166 -10.17 3.10 2.53
C SER A 166 -9.99 1.77 3.24
N MET A 167 -8.85 1.11 3.01
CA MET A 167 -8.45 -0.11 3.71
C MET A 167 -7.04 0.02 4.27
N GLN A 168 -6.88 -0.41 5.51
CA GLN A 168 -5.62 -0.40 6.25
C GLN A 168 -5.13 -1.83 6.37
N LEU A 169 -3.97 -2.14 5.79
CA LEU A 169 -3.39 -3.48 5.72
C LEU A 169 -2.04 -3.54 6.43
N CYS A 170 -1.70 -4.67 7.02
CA CYS A 170 -0.35 -4.94 7.53
C CYS A 170 0.07 -6.40 7.33
N ILE A 171 1.36 -6.67 7.49
CA ILE A 171 1.92 -8.03 7.42
C ILE A 171 2.29 -8.55 8.81
N GLU A 172 2.99 -7.72 9.57
CA GLU A 172 3.44 -8.09 10.89
C GLU A 172 2.39 -7.82 11.97
N ASN A 173 2.56 -8.53 13.09
CA ASN A 173 1.58 -8.58 14.15
C ASN A 173 1.56 -7.27 14.91
N VAL A 174 0.40 -6.61 14.94
CA VAL A 174 0.20 -5.29 15.55
C VAL A 174 -0.36 -5.37 16.98
N ASP A 175 -0.53 -6.58 17.52
CA ASP A 175 -1.18 -6.86 18.81
C ASP A 175 -0.27 -7.63 19.78
N GLN A 176 1.05 -7.42 19.71
CA GLN A 176 1.99 -8.23 20.48
C GLN A 176 1.99 -7.87 21.97
N ALA A 177 1.85 -8.89 22.82
CA ALA A 177 2.07 -8.79 24.26
C ALA A 177 3.55 -8.52 24.54
N GLY A 178 3.89 -7.26 24.83
CA GLY A 178 5.25 -6.82 25.17
C GLY A 178 5.33 -5.45 25.86
N GLY A 179 4.17 -4.83 26.11
CA GLY A 179 4.08 -3.50 26.72
C GLY A 179 4.43 -2.38 25.74
N CYS A 180 3.69 -1.28 25.83
CA CYS A 180 4.11 -0.03 25.23
C CYS A 180 5.19 0.58 26.14
N ALA A 181 6.18 1.28 25.58
CA ALA A 181 7.34 1.76 26.32
C ALA A 181 7.58 3.24 26.06
N TYR A 182 8.49 3.84 26.85
CA TYR A 182 8.89 5.24 26.71
C TYR A 182 7.72 6.23 26.78
N GLY A 183 6.67 5.90 27.54
CA GLY A 183 5.51 6.78 27.71
C GLY A 183 4.61 6.91 26.47
N TYR A 184 4.75 6.03 25.47
CA TYR A 184 3.92 6.03 24.26
C TYR A 184 2.99 4.82 24.22
N SER A 185 1.78 5.04 23.73
CA SER A 185 0.80 3.99 23.42
C SER A 185 1.23 3.18 22.20
N CYS A 186 0.97 1.88 22.22
CA CYS A 186 1.31 0.94 21.16
C CYS A 186 0.64 1.32 19.82
N VAL A 187 -0.48 2.03 19.87
CA VAL A 187 -1.18 2.47 18.65
C VAL A 187 -0.27 3.27 17.71
N TYR A 188 0.73 3.98 18.25
CA TYR A 188 1.68 4.74 17.44
C TYR A 188 2.65 3.86 16.63
N THR A 189 2.90 2.62 17.06
CA THR A 189 3.64 1.60 16.28
C THR A 189 2.72 0.75 15.41
N ASP A 190 1.44 0.64 15.76
CA ASP A 190 0.54 -0.36 15.22
C ASP A 190 -0.22 0.13 13.98
N THR A 191 -0.34 1.45 13.78
CA THR A 191 -0.98 2.03 12.60
C THR A 191 -0.21 3.20 12.01
N ILE A 192 -0.37 3.38 10.70
CA ILE A 192 0.10 4.55 9.94
C ILE A 192 -1.05 5.45 9.48
N SER A 193 -2.30 5.07 9.73
CA SER A 193 -3.50 5.70 9.16
C SER A 193 -4.38 6.29 10.25
N TRP A 194 -4.69 7.58 10.15
CA TRP A 194 -5.38 8.38 11.15
C TRP A 194 -6.51 9.19 10.51
N ALA A 195 -7.75 8.80 10.76
CA ALA A 195 -8.95 9.44 10.19
C ALA A 195 -9.19 10.85 10.75
N ALA A 196 -8.73 11.08 11.98
CA ALA A 196 -8.72 12.37 12.67
C ALA A 196 -7.49 12.38 13.61
N PRO A 197 -7.07 13.54 14.17
CA PRO A 197 -5.88 13.60 15.01
C PRO A 197 -5.84 12.61 16.18
N ALA A 198 -7.00 12.21 16.72
CA ALA A 198 -7.13 11.23 17.80
C ALA A 198 -7.88 9.96 17.38
N ALA A 199 -8.02 9.70 16.08
CA ALA A 199 -8.76 8.56 15.55
C ALA A 199 -7.87 7.67 14.66
N PRO A 200 -6.98 6.86 15.27
CA PRO A 200 -6.21 5.85 14.56
C PRO A 200 -7.12 4.78 13.98
N LEU A 201 -6.82 4.31 12.78
CA LEU A 201 -7.57 3.23 12.12
C LEU A 201 -6.85 1.88 12.32
N PRO A 202 -7.61 0.80 12.61
CA PRO A 202 -7.03 -0.52 12.81
C PRO A 202 -6.51 -1.10 11.49
N MET A 203 -5.40 -1.83 11.57
CA MET A 203 -4.78 -2.50 10.42
C MET A 203 -5.26 -3.95 10.31
N ILE A 204 -5.56 -4.39 9.09
CA ILE A 204 -5.99 -5.76 8.79
C ILE A 204 -4.77 -6.59 8.39
N ARG A 205 -4.45 -7.58 9.22
CA ARG A 205 -3.34 -8.49 8.98
C ARG A 205 -3.77 -9.77 8.25
N ASP A 206 -4.97 -10.26 8.53
CA ASP A 206 -5.46 -11.54 8.04
C ASP A 206 -6.00 -11.38 6.59
N PRO A 207 -5.44 -12.11 5.59
CA PRO A 207 -5.94 -12.10 4.23
C PRO A 207 -7.41 -12.52 4.09
N ARG A 208 -7.92 -13.43 4.93
CA ARG A 208 -9.34 -13.82 4.95
C ARG A 208 -10.21 -12.64 5.34
N MET A 209 -9.82 -11.88 6.36
CA MET A 209 -10.58 -10.69 6.76
C MET A 209 -10.63 -9.64 5.65
N ALA A 210 -9.50 -9.40 4.98
CA ALA A 210 -9.45 -8.49 3.84
C ALA A 210 -10.30 -8.99 2.66
N PHE A 211 -10.24 -10.29 2.34
CA PHE A 211 -11.07 -10.92 1.30
C PHE A 211 -12.57 -10.82 1.63
N ASP A 212 -12.97 -11.13 2.86
CA ASP A 212 -14.36 -11.05 3.32
C ASP A 212 -14.88 -9.60 3.28
N GLN A 213 -14.02 -8.61 3.53
CA GLN A 213 -14.41 -7.20 3.40
C GLN A 213 -14.68 -6.81 1.93
N LEU A 214 -13.90 -7.36 0.98
CA LEU A 214 -14.09 -7.11 -0.45
C LEU A 214 -15.30 -7.84 -1.05
N PHE A 215 -15.56 -9.09 -0.64
CA PHE A 215 -16.55 -9.96 -1.32
C PHE A 215 -17.71 -10.43 -0.44
N GLY A 216 -17.66 -10.16 0.87
CA GLY A 216 -18.61 -10.66 1.88
C GLY A 216 -19.82 -9.77 2.19
N ALA A 217 -20.00 -8.66 1.49
CA ALA A 217 -21.02 -7.66 1.81
C ALA A 217 -22.49 -8.04 1.45
N GLY A 218 -22.72 -9.16 0.77
CA GLY A 218 -24.02 -9.50 0.17
C GLY A 218 -24.96 -10.36 1.01
N GLY A 219 -25.14 -10.10 2.31
CA GLY A 219 -26.16 -10.78 3.12
C GLY A 219 -26.07 -10.54 4.63
N THR A 220 -26.85 -11.30 5.40
CA THR A 220 -26.88 -11.24 6.87
C THR A 220 -25.61 -11.84 7.49
N GLN A 221 -25.35 -11.56 8.77
CA GLN A 221 -24.24 -12.22 9.49
C GLN A 221 -24.39 -13.75 9.49
N GLN A 222 -25.63 -14.25 9.54
CA GLN A 222 -25.94 -15.67 9.51
C GLN A 222 -25.59 -16.28 8.16
N GLU A 223 -25.98 -15.65 7.05
CA GLU A 223 -25.62 -16.11 5.70
C GLU A 223 -24.11 -16.08 5.46
N ARG A 224 -23.39 -15.07 6.00
CA ARG A 224 -21.91 -15.07 6.00
C ARG A 224 -21.34 -16.24 6.80
N ALA A 225 -21.88 -16.51 7.98
CA ALA A 225 -21.41 -17.60 8.84
C ALA A 225 -21.66 -18.97 8.20
N THR A 226 -22.85 -19.19 7.63
CA THR A 226 -23.19 -20.42 6.89
C THR A 226 -22.25 -20.62 5.71
N ARG A 227 -21.97 -19.59 4.91
CA ARG A 227 -21.03 -19.67 3.79
C ARG A 227 -19.62 -20.11 4.24
N ARG A 228 -19.12 -19.51 5.34
CA ARG A 228 -17.81 -19.88 5.90
C ARG A 228 -17.78 -21.32 6.40
N GLN A 229 -18.88 -21.80 6.99
CA GLN A 229 -19.00 -23.19 7.43
C GLN A 229 -19.00 -24.18 6.25
N GLU A 230 -19.64 -23.82 5.14
CA GLU A 230 -19.72 -24.69 3.96
C GLU A 230 -18.40 -24.78 3.17
N GLN A 231 -17.41 -23.93 3.47
CA GLN A 231 -16.11 -23.86 2.76
C GLN A 231 -16.23 -23.73 1.23
N ARG A 232 -17.40 -23.30 0.73
CA ARG A 232 -17.67 -23.10 -0.70
C ARG A 232 -17.06 -21.78 -1.16
N SER A 233 -16.66 -21.74 -2.43
CA SER A 233 -16.12 -20.51 -3.01
C SER A 233 -17.17 -19.42 -3.01
N VAL A 234 -16.76 -18.16 -2.81
CA VAL A 234 -17.65 -17.00 -3.01
C VAL A 234 -18.33 -17.02 -4.38
N LEU A 235 -17.65 -17.59 -5.38
CA LEU A 235 -18.13 -17.68 -6.76
C LEU A 235 -19.26 -18.68 -6.95
N ASP A 236 -19.30 -19.74 -6.13
CA ASP A 236 -20.32 -20.80 -6.23
C ASP A 236 -21.73 -20.24 -6.02
N PHE A 237 -21.85 -19.14 -5.25
CA PHE A 237 -23.11 -18.49 -4.93
C PHE A 237 -23.58 -17.48 -5.98
N ILE A 238 -22.75 -17.15 -6.98
CA ILE A 238 -23.08 -16.18 -8.04
C ILE A 238 -23.05 -16.81 -9.45
N LEU A 239 -22.87 -18.14 -9.57
CA LEU A 239 -22.72 -18.82 -10.86
C LEU A 239 -23.87 -18.55 -11.83
N GLU A 240 -25.12 -18.54 -11.36
CA GLU A 240 -26.30 -18.28 -12.19
C GLU A 240 -26.31 -16.84 -12.72
N GLU A 241 -26.01 -15.86 -11.87
CA GLU A 241 -25.95 -14.46 -12.27
C GLU A 241 -24.77 -14.20 -13.22
N VAL A 242 -23.61 -14.82 -12.99
CA VAL A 242 -22.47 -14.81 -13.91
C VAL A 242 -22.88 -15.35 -15.28
N GLY A 243 -23.55 -16.51 -15.33
CA GLY A 243 -24.00 -17.12 -16.58
C GLY A 243 -24.94 -16.22 -17.36
N THR A 244 -25.92 -15.62 -16.66
CA THR A 244 -26.88 -14.68 -17.24
C THR A 244 -26.17 -13.44 -17.80
N LEU A 245 -25.24 -12.85 -17.04
CA LEU A 245 -24.47 -11.69 -17.47
C LEU A 245 -23.62 -12.03 -18.69
N LYS A 246 -22.87 -13.13 -18.68
CA LYS A 246 -22.00 -13.55 -19.79
C LYS A 246 -22.79 -13.68 -21.09
N ASN A 247 -24.01 -14.20 -21.06
CA ASN A 247 -24.87 -14.30 -22.25
C ASN A 247 -25.17 -12.95 -22.90
N SER A 248 -25.13 -11.86 -22.14
CA SER A 248 -25.41 -10.49 -22.60
C SER A 248 -24.17 -9.69 -23.03
N LEU A 249 -22.95 -10.21 -22.78
CA LEU A 249 -21.69 -9.52 -23.07
C LEU A 249 -21.08 -9.97 -24.40
N ASP A 250 -20.24 -9.13 -24.97
CA ASP A 250 -19.40 -9.47 -26.12
C ASP A 250 -18.22 -10.40 -25.73
N PRO A 251 -17.49 -10.98 -26.69
CA PRO A 251 -16.37 -11.88 -26.39
C PRO A 251 -15.23 -11.25 -25.57
N VAL A 252 -14.97 -9.94 -25.73
CA VAL A 252 -13.89 -9.24 -25.02
C VAL A 252 -14.26 -9.10 -23.56
N ASP A 253 -15.47 -8.62 -23.26
CA ASP A 253 -15.96 -8.47 -21.90
C ASP A 253 -16.17 -9.82 -21.21
N ARG A 254 -16.60 -10.86 -21.93
CA ARG A 254 -16.64 -12.23 -21.39
C ARG A 254 -15.26 -12.70 -20.94
N SER A 255 -14.23 -12.45 -21.75
CA SER A 255 -12.86 -12.82 -21.39
C SER A 255 -12.35 -12.05 -20.18
N ARG A 256 -12.69 -10.75 -20.04
CA ARG A 256 -12.34 -9.95 -18.85
C ARG A 256 -12.98 -10.51 -17.58
N ILE A 257 -14.28 -10.80 -17.62
CA ILE A 257 -14.98 -11.44 -16.49
C ILE A 257 -14.35 -12.80 -16.16
N ASP A 258 -14.06 -13.64 -17.15
CA ASP A 258 -13.48 -14.95 -16.90
C ASP A 258 -12.11 -14.88 -16.23
N ARG A 259 -11.26 -13.92 -16.63
CA ARG A 259 -9.98 -13.67 -15.94
C ARG A 259 -10.19 -13.22 -14.50
N TYR A 260 -11.04 -12.21 -14.28
CA TYR A 260 -11.33 -11.69 -12.95
C TYR A 260 -11.90 -12.74 -12.00
N LEU A 261 -12.86 -13.55 -12.45
CA LEU A 261 -13.42 -14.64 -11.64
C LEU A 261 -12.36 -15.72 -11.34
N ASN A 262 -11.48 -16.02 -12.29
CA ASN A 262 -10.36 -16.93 -12.04
C ASN A 262 -9.39 -16.35 -11.00
N ASP A 263 -9.09 -15.05 -11.04
CA ASP A 263 -8.22 -14.38 -10.08
C ASP A 263 -8.82 -14.38 -8.66
N ILE A 264 -10.12 -14.12 -8.52
CA ILE A 264 -10.83 -14.28 -7.23
C ILE A 264 -10.65 -15.71 -6.69
N ARG A 265 -10.90 -16.72 -7.54
CA ARG A 265 -10.81 -18.13 -7.14
C ARG A 265 -9.38 -18.53 -6.75
N GLU A 266 -8.39 -18.00 -7.44
CA GLU A 266 -6.97 -18.28 -7.19
C GLU A 266 -6.53 -17.71 -5.84
N VAL A 267 -6.92 -16.48 -5.54
CA VAL A 267 -6.71 -15.82 -4.24
C VAL A 267 -7.43 -16.56 -3.12
N GLU A 268 -8.72 -16.88 -3.28
CA GLU A 268 -9.49 -17.61 -2.27
C GLU A 268 -8.90 -18.99 -1.97
N ARG A 269 -8.48 -19.73 -3.01
CA ARG A 269 -7.81 -21.03 -2.86
C ARG A 269 -6.47 -20.91 -2.14
N ARG A 270 -5.72 -19.82 -2.34
CA ARG A 270 -4.48 -19.56 -1.59
C ARG A 270 -4.79 -19.34 -0.11
N ILE A 271 -5.78 -18.51 0.21
CA ILE A 271 -6.23 -18.28 1.60
C ILE A 271 -6.64 -19.61 2.25
N GLN A 272 -7.47 -20.43 1.58
CA GLN A 272 -7.90 -21.73 2.10
C GLN A 272 -6.72 -22.69 2.36
N ARG A 273 -5.71 -22.71 1.49
CA ARG A 273 -4.50 -23.52 1.70
C ARG A 273 -3.69 -23.05 2.90
N ILE A 274 -3.59 -21.74 3.11
CA ILE A 274 -2.95 -21.14 4.29
C ILE A 274 -3.71 -21.56 5.55
N GLU A 275 -5.03 -21.36 5.58
CA GLU A 275 -5.91 -21.75 6.70
C GLU A 275 -5.75 -23.25 7.02
N ALA A 276 -5.79 -24.12 6.02
CA ALA A 276 -5.60 -25.56 6.20
C ALA A 276 -4.22 -25.91 6.75
N ARG A 277 -3.14 -25.29 6.24
CA ARG A 277 -1.77 -25.48 6.76
C ARG A 277 -1.64 -24.98 8.20
N ASN A 278 -2.35 -23.90 8.55
CA ASN A 278 -2.34 -23.31 9.90
C ASN A 278 -2.99 -24.23 10.95
N LEU A 279 -3.90 -25.12 10.53
CA LEU A 279 -4.55 -26.11 11.41
C LEU A 279 -3.67 -27.32 11.73
N ASP A 280 -2.58 -27.55 10.97
CA ASP A 280 -1.59 -28.59 11.24
C ASP A 280 -0.36 -27.98 11.92
N PRO A 281 -0.19 -28.16 13.24
CA PRO A 281 0.95 -27.60 13.97
C PRO A 281 2.31 -28.11 13.46
N THR A 282 2.35 -29.29 12.82
CA THR A 282 3.59 -29.88 12.29
C THR A 282 3.99 -29.29 10.93
N ALA A 283 3.05 -28.65 10.23
CA ALA A 283 3.30 -28.02 8.93
C ALA A 283 3.76 -26.56 9.04
N ARG A 284 3.86 -26.02 10.26
CA ARG A 284 4.24 -24.63 10.54
C ARG A 284 5.76 -24.46 10.57
N GLU A 285 6.24 -23.42 9.91
CA GLU A 285 7.67 -23.04 9.96
C GLU A 285 8.08 -22.54 11.35
N LEU A 286 7.16 -21.90 12.06
CA LEU A 286 7.37 -21.41 13.43
C LEU A 286 6.25 -21.94 14.35
N PRO A 287 6.60 -22.75 15.37
CA PRO A 287 5.64 -23.17 16.39
C PRO A 287 4.98 -21.95 17.07
N GLY A 288 3.65 -21.93 17.14
CA GLY A 288 2.89 -20.83 17.73
C GLY A 288 2.73 -19.58 16.84
N ALA A 289 3.11 -19.65 15.55
CA ALA A 289 2.82 -18.58 14.61
C ALA A 289 1.30 -18.29 14.55
N PRO A 290 0.88 -17.02 14.42
CA PRO A 290 -0.54 -16.67 14.43
C PRO A 290 -1.33 -17.36 13.33
N ALA A 291 -2.51 -17.88 13.67
CA ALA A 291 -3.42 -18.48 12.70
C ALA A 291 -3.93 -17.45 11.67
N GLY A 292 -4.30 -17.93 10.48
CA GLY A 292 -4.93 -17.13 9.42
C GLY A 292 -3.95 -16.42 8.48
N VAL A 293 -2.63 -16.49 8.72
CA VAL A 293 -1.63 -15.84 7.85
C VAL A 293 -0.59 -16.83 7.31
N PRO A 294 0.04 -16.52 6.15
CA PRO A 294 1.19 -17.27 5.66
C PRO A 294 2.37 -17.24 6.62
N ASP A 295 3.13 -18.34 6.67
CA ASP A 295 4.43 -18.37 7.33
C ASP A 295 5.44 -17.50 6.57
N SER A 296 5.44 -17.56 5.24
CA SER A 296 6.32 -16.78 4.38
C SER A 296 5.90 -15.31 4.29
N PHE A 297 6.84 -14.41 4.56
CA PHE A 297 6.65 -12.96 4.42
C PHE A 297 6.32 -12.60 2.97
N SER A 298 7.11 -13.13 2.03
CA SER A 298 6.93 -12.93 0.59
C SER A 298 5.53 -13.35 0.13
N GLU A 299 5.02 -14.49 0.62
CA GLU A 299 3.68 -14.98 0.28
C GLU A 299 2.59 -14.08 0.83
N HIS A 300 2.71 -13.62 2.09
CA HIS A 300 1.76 -12.72 2.73
C HIS A 300 1.69 -11.37 2.03
N VAL A 301 2.84 -10.77 1.72
CA VAL A 301 2.91 -9.50 0.97
C VAL A 301 2.25 -9.63 -0.40
N LYS A 302 2.59 -10.67 -1.16
CA LYS A 302 2.02 -10.89 -2.50
C LYS A 302 0.51 -11.10 -2.45
N LEU A 303 0.02 -11.86 -1.47
CA LEU A 303 -1.42 -12.08 -1.28
C LEU A 303 -2.16 -10.78 -0.93
N MET A 304 -1.59 -9.94 -0.08
CA MET A 304 -2.15 -8.61 0.21
C MET A 304 -2.10 -7.67 -1.00
N PHE A 305 -1.08 -7.77 -1.86
CA PHE A 305 -1.06 -7.06 -3.14
C PHE A 305 -2.13 -7.56 -4.10
N ASP A 306 -2.37 -8.87 -4.18
CA ASP A 306 -3.43 -9.43 -5.03
C ASP A 306 -4.82 -8.91 -4.62
N LEU A 307 -5.09 -8.82 -3.32
CA LEU A 307 -6.33 -8.24 -2.80
C LEU A 307 -6.47 -6.75 -3.15
N GLN A 308 -5.38 -5.98 -3.09
CA GLN A 308 -5.38 -4.57 -3.51
C GLN A 308 -5.69 -4.43 -5.01
N VAL A 309 -5.10 -5.28 -5.84
CA VAL A 309 -5.36 -5.31 -7.28
C VAL A 309 -6.84 -5.59 -7.57
N LEU A 310 -7.41 -6.64 -6.96
CA LEU A 310 -8.83 -6.98 -7.12
C LEU A 310 -9.76 -5.83 -6.69
N ALA A 311 -9.43 -5.15 -5.59
CA ALA A 311 -10.19 -4.00 -5.13
C ALA A 311 -10.14 -2.81 -6.10
N PHE A 312 -8.99 -2.57 -6.73
CA PHE A 312 -8.81 -1.52 -7.73
C PHE A 312 -9.48 -1.80 -9.06
N GLU A 313 -9.45 -3.05 -9.53
CA GLU A 313 -10.08 -3.50 -10.77
C GLU A 313 -11.61 -3.32 -10.73
N THR A 314 -12.19 -3.41 -9.53
CA THR A 314 -13.63 -3.41 -9.27
C THR A 314 -14.15 -2.11 -8.65
N ASP A 315 -13.27 -1.14 -8.41
CA ASP A 315 -13.60 0.14 -7.76
C ASP A 315 -14.22 -0.03 -6.35
N MET A 316 -13.87 -1.11 -5.65
CA MET A 316 -14.35 -1.40 -4.28
C MET A 316 -13.76 -0.46 -3.23
N THR A 317 -12.49 -0.11 -3.41
CA THR A 317 -11.82 0.99 -2.73
C THR A 317 -10.77 1.60 -3.66
N ARG A 318 -10.37 2.84 -3.39
CA ARG A 318 -9.31 3.54 -4.12
C ARG A 318 -8.11 3.88 -3.24
N VAL A 319 -8.15 3.51 -1.96
CA VAL A 319 -7.18 3.96 -0.97
C VAL A 319 -6.73 2.80 -0.10
N PHE A 320 -5.43 2.52 -0.13
CA PHE A 320 -4.79 1.57 0.76
C PHE A 320 -3.67 2.25 1.56
N SER A 321 -3.64 1.96 2.86
CA SER A 321 -2.46 2.13 3.71
C SER A 321 -1.91 0.75 4.01
N PHE A 322 -0.62 0.51 3.73
CA PHE A 322 -0.02 -0.82 3.82
C PHE A 322 1.30 -0.79 4.58
N LYS A 323 1.30 -1.35 5.79
CA LYS A 323 2.48 -1.45 6.66
C LYS A 323 3.18 -2.80 6.47
N LEU A 324 4.37 -2.78 5.87
CA LEU A 324 5.12 -4.01 5.56
C LEU A 324 5.77 -4.63 6.79
N SER A 325 6.18 -3.82 7.76
CA SER A 325 6.94 -4.27 8.93
C SER A 325 6.56 -3.47 10.16
N ARG A 326 6.72 -4.06 11.34
CA ARG A 326 6.47 -3.41 12.62
C ARG A 326 7.79 -3.03 13.28
N ASP A 327 7.77 -1.89 13.95
CA ASP A 327 8.89 -1.48 14.79
C ASP A 327 9.27 -2.58 15.81
N ALA A 328 10.57 -2.66 16.09
CA ALA A 328 11.21 -3.72 16.88
C ALA A 328 11.11 -5.17 16.34
N THR A 329 10.62 -5.42 15.13
CA THR A 329 10.51 -6.79 14.59
C THR A 329 11.85 -7.54 14.54
N GLY A 330 11.90 -8.70 15.18
CA GLY A 330 13.02 -9.64 15.12
C GLY A 330 13.00 -10.57 13.92
N ARG A 331 12.06 -10.38 12.98
CA ARG A 331 11.86 -11.29 11.85
C ARG A 331 13.11 -11.39 10.97
N VAL A 332 13.44 -12.61 10.55
CA VAL A 332 14.51 -12.90 9.59
C VAL A 332 13.88 -13.08 8.21
N TYR A 333 14.60 -12.67 7.16
CA TYR A 333 14.19 -12.83 5.76
C TYR A 333 15.23 -13.63 4.99
N PRO A 334 15.22 -14.96 5.06
CA PRO A 334 16.26 -15.79 4.45
C PRO A 334 16.45 -15.53 2.94
N GLU A 335 15.38 -15.21 2.21
CA GLU A 335 15.42 -14.91 0.78
C GLU A 335 16.24 -13.65 0.44
N SER A 336 16.51 -12.78 1.42
CA SER A 336 17.42 -11.63 1.27
C SER A 336 18.90 -12.02 1.26
N GLY A 337 19.22 -13.27 1.67
CA GLY A 337 20.59 -13.72 1.92
C GLY A 337 21.17 -13.25 3.26
N VAL A 338 20.34 -12.66 4.13
CA VAL A 338 20.74 -12.17 5.46
C VAL A 338 20.03 -12.97 6.55
N SER A 339 20.82 -13.52 7.49
CA SER A 339 20.32 -14.37 8.58
C SER A 339 19.97 -13.60 9.86
N ARG A 340 20.34 -12.32 9.95
CA ARG A 340 20.04 -11.47 11.10
C ARG A 340 18.59 -10.97 11.03
N GLY A 341 17.92 -10.88 12.18
CA GLY A 341 16.60 -10.26 12.28
C GLY A 341 16.63 -8.79 11.86
N PHE A 342 15.51 -8.28 11.35
CA PHE A 342 15.43 -6.96 10.72
C PHE A 342 15.83 -5.83 11.68
N HIS A 343 15.21 -5.77 12.86
CA HIS A 343 15.55 -4.77 13.87
C HIS A 343 17.02 -4.90 14.32
N PRO A 344 17.54 -6.07 14.74
CA PRO A 344 18.97 -6.19 15.06
C PRO A 344 19.92 -5.83 13.91
N ALA A 345 19.51 -5.96 12.65
CA ALA A 345 20.32 -5.56 11.50
C ALA A 345 20.39 -4.04 11.31
N SER A 346 19.37 -3.31 11.75
CA SER A 346 19.35 -1.85 11.71
C SER A 346 20.36 -1.23 12.69
N HIS A 347 20.66 -1.90 13.80
CA HIS A 347 21.73 -1.56 14.76
C HIS A 347 23.12 -2.07 14.28
N HIS A 348 23.54 -1.63 13.09
CA HIS A 348 24.73 -2.17 12.42
C HIS A 348 26.08 -1.78 13.08
N GLY A 349 26.09 -0.84 14.01
CA GLY A 349 27.28 -0.36 14.75
C GLY A 349 28.28 0.38 13.87
N GLY A 350 27.82 1.02 12.79
CA GLY A 350 28.68 1.71 11.81
C GLY A 350 29.61 0.81 10.98
N ARG A 351 29.52 -0.52 11.10
CA ARG A 351 30.37 -1.46 10.36
C ARG A 351 29.89 -1.61 8.91
N GLU A 352 30.76 -1.35 7.94
CA GLU A 352 30.43 -1.36 6.50
C GLU A 352 29.71 -2.64 6.05
N GLN A 353 30.26 -3.82 6.40
CA GLN A 353 29.63 -5.10 6.04
C GLN A 353 28.20 -5.24 6.59
N ASN A 354 27.96 -4.79 7.81
CA ASN A 354 26.61 -4.84 8.38
C ASN A 354 25.67 -3.84 7.70
N ILE A 355 26.18 -2.69 7.25
CA ILE A 355 25.40 -1.72 6.49
C ILE A 355 25.02 -2.31 5.12
N GLU A 356 25.95 -3.02 4.46
CA GLU A 356 25.65 -3.75 3.23
C GLU A 356 24.62 -4.86 3.45
N ASP A 357 24.68 -5.60 4.56
CA ASP A 357 23.66 -6.60 4.91
C ASP A 357 22.29 -5.92 5.12
N PHE A 358 22.25 -4.78 5.81
CA PHE A 358 21.02 -4.00 5.94
C PHE A 358 20.50 -3.48 4.60
N ALA A 359 21.39 -3.10 3.67
CA ALA A 359 21.02 -2.71 2.32
C ALA A 359 20.41 -3.89 1.52
N ARG A 360 20.89 -5.13 1.73
CA ARG A 360 20.28 -6.34 1.12
C ARG A 360 18.87 -6.57 1.66
N LEU A 361 18.63 -6.33 2.95
CA LEU A 361 17.30 -6.37 3.54
C LEU A 361 16.39 -5.29 2.96
N ASN A 362 16.87 -4.05 2.82
CA ASN A 362 16.12 -2.98 2.15
C ASN A 362 15.78 -3.37 0.70
N ARG A 363 16.74 -3.93 -0.05
CA ARG A 363 16.55 -4.40 -1.43
C ARG A 363 15.54 -5.53 -1.53
N TYR A 364 15.55 -6.47 -0.59
CA TYR A 364 14.58 -7.57 -0.55
C TYR A 364 13.14 -7.05 -0.42
N HIS A 365 12.89 -6.12 0.51
CA HIS A 365 11.56 -5.52 0.69
C HIS A 365 11.09 -4.77 -0.56
N VAL A 366 11.97 -3.92 -1.14
CA VAL A 366 11.67 -3.22 -2.39
C VAL A 366 11.47 -4.23 -3.55
N GLY A 367 12.18 -5.35 -3.52
CA GLY A 367 12.09 -6.44 -4.49
C GLY A 367 10.73 -7.14 -4.54
N LEU A 368 9.84 -6.91 -3.57
CA LEU A 368 8.46 -7.42 -3.59
C LEU A 368 7.52 -6.52 -4.41
N LEU A 369 7.82 -5.23 -4.59
CA LEU A 369 6.98 -4.29 -5.31
C LEU A 369 6.83 -4.60 -6.81
N PRO A 370 7.87 -5.05 -7.55
CA PRO A 370 7.74 -5.43 -8.95
C PRO A 370 6.57 -6.37 -9.26
N TYR A 371 6.24 -7.28 -8.34
CA TYR A 371 5.07 -8.16 -8.47
C TYR A 371 3.75 -7.37 -8.54
N PHE A 372 3.57 -6.41 -7.62
CA PHE A 372 2.39 -5.55 -7.57
C PHE A 372 2.31 -4.61 -8.78
N LEU A 373 3.43 -3.94 -9.10
CA LEU A 373 3.51 -3.01 -10.22
C LEU A 373 3.24 -3.70 -11.57
N GLN A 374 3.73 -4.93 -11.74
CA GLN A 374 3.44 -5.74 -12.93
C GLN A 374 1.94 -6.01 -13.06
N LYS A 375 1.29 -6.45 -11.97
CA LYS A 375 -0.16 -6.72 -11.99
C LYS A 375 -0.99 -5.49 -12.32
N LEU A 376 -0.63 -4.33 -11.77
CA LEU A 376 -1.30 -3.07 -12.11
C LEU A 376 -1.06 -2.67 -13.57
N ARG A 377 0.14 -2.91 -14.11
CA ARG A 377 0.47 -2.62 -15.52
C ARG A 377 -0.29 -3.53 -16.50
N ASP A 378 -0.54 -4.78 -16.13
CA ASP A 378 -1.19 -5.77 -16.99
C ASP A 378 -2.72 -5.61 -17.07
N LEU A 379 -3.31 -4.85 -16.13
CA LEU A 379 -4.76 -4.61 -16.08
C LEU A 379 -5.12 -3.28 -16.75
N GLN A 380 -5.81 -3.38 -17.89
CA GLN A 380 -6.31 -2.24 -18.66
C GLN A 380 -7.66 -1.76 -18.13
N GLU A 381 -7.81 -0.45 -17.98
CA GLU A 381 -9.07 0.22 -17.65
C GLU A 381 -9.30 1.41 -18.59
N GLY A 382 -10.02 1.17 -19.69
CA GLY A 382 -10.17 2.15 -20.76
C GLY A 382 -8.89 2.24 -21.60
N ASP A 383 -8.34 3.45 -21.75
CA ASP A 383 -7.14 3.72 -22.56
C ASP A 383 -5.82 3.63 -21.77
N ALA A 384 -5.88 3.33 -20.46
CA ALA A 384 -4.72 3.30 -19.58
C ALA A 384 -4.76 2.06 -18.69
N ASN A 385 -3.60 1.61 -18.22
CA ASN A 385 -3.52 0.55 -17.22
C ASN A 385 -3.64 1.09 -15.78
N LEU A 386 -3.88 0.20 -14.81
CA LEU A 386 -4.02 0.61 -13.41
C LEU A 386 -2.75 1.26 -12.84
N LEU A 387 -1.54 0.91 -13.30
CA LEU A 387 -0.30 1.56 -12.84
C LEU A 387 -0.25 3.04 -13.28
N GLU A 388 -0.70 3.35 -14.50
CA GLU A 388 -0.81 4.73 -14.99
C GLU A 388 -1.85 5.55 -14.21
N LYS A 389 -2.88 4.89 -13.69
CA LYS A 389 -3.95 5.50 -12.88
C LYS A 389 -3.69 5.53 -11.37
N SER A 390 -2.54 5.00 -10.93
CA SER A 390 -2.22 4.86 -9.52
C SER A 390 -1.08 5.78 -9.09
N MET A 391 -1.11 6.20 -7.83
CA MET A 391 -0.01 6.81 -7.09
C MET A 391 0.35 5.85 -5.95
N ILE A 392 1.57 5.33 -5.95
CA ILE A 392 2.08 4.45 -4.90
C ILE A 392 3.23 5.17 -4.21
N ILE A 393 3.01 5.57 -2.96
CA ILE A 393 4.00 6.20 -2.09
C ILE A 393 4.68 5.10 -1.29
N TYR A 394 6.01 5.05 -1.29
CA TYR A 394 6.78 4.13 -0.45
C TYR A 394 7.82 4.92 0.35
N GLY A 395 7.91 4.66 1.65
CA GLY A 395 8.97 5.26 2.44
C GLY A 395 9.12 4.71 3.84
N SER A 396 9.98 5.37 4.59
CA SER A 396 10.18 5.17 6.02
C SER A 396 10.28 6.51 6.71
N PRO A 397 9.73 6.67 7.92
CA PRO A 397 9.89 7.87 8.74
C PRO A 397 11.26 7.96 9.41
N MET A 398 12.10 6.92 9.32
CA MET A 398 13.46 6.86 9.90
C MET A 398 14.52 6.93 8.80
N GLY A 399 15.63 7.60 9.08
CA GLY A 399 16.76 7.75 8.17
C GLY A 399 17.81 6.69 8.42
N ASP A 400 18.85 7.06 9.18
CA ASP A 400 19.85 6.13 9.69
C ASP A 400 19.33 5.49 10.99
N PRO A 401 18.96 4.20 10.95
CA PRO A 401 18.34 3.55 12.09
C PRO A 401 19.32 3.19 13.20
N ASN A 402 20.63 3.14 12.93
CA ASN A 402 21.62 2.78 13.94
C ASN A 402 21.77 3.86 15.01
N VAL A 403 21.43 5.10 14.65
CA VAL A 403 21.45 6.26 15.56
C VAL A 403 20.06 6.87 15.75
N HIS A 404 19.01 6.16 15.30
CA HIS A 404 17.60 6.57 15.43
C HIS A 404 17.33 8.01 14.97
N ASN A 405 17.91 8.43 13.84
CA ASN A 405 17.63 9.76 13.32
C ASN A 405 16.48 9.77 12.29
N HIS A 406 15.89 10.94 12.09
CA HIS A 406 14.82 11.17 11.12
C HIS A 406 15.28 12.06 9.97
N LYS A 407 16.50 11.82 9.48
CA LYS A 407 17.16 12.64 8.44
C LYS A 407 17.47 11.83 7.19
N ARG A 408 17.33 12.45 6.02
CA ARG A 408 17.49 11.77 4.72
C ARG A 408 16.67 10.47 4.66
N CYS A 409 15.43 10.57 5.12
CA CYS A 409 14.50 9.46 5.17
C CYS A 409 14.20 8.95 3.75
N PRO A 410 14.11 7.62 3.55
CA PRO A 410 13.84 7.03 2.25
C PRO A 410 12.42 7.36 1.77
N LEU A 411 12.32 7.88 0.55
CA LEU A 411 11.04 8.17 -0.11
C LEU A 411 11.14 7.97 -1.62
N PHE A 412 10.17 7.25 -2.19
CA PHE A 412 9.90 7.29 -3.62
C PHE A 412 8.40 7.16 -3.89
N VAL A 413 8.00 7.56 -5.09
CA VAL A 413 6.65 7.44 -5.61
C VAL A 413 6.72 6.72 -6.95
N VAL A 414 5.81 5.78 -7.20
CA VAL A 414 5.73 5.04 -8.46
C VAL A 414 4.30 5.00 -8.98
N GLY A 415 4.16 5.07 -10.30
CA GLY A 415 2.87 5.13 -11.00
C GLY A 415 2.68 6.45 -11.76
N GLY A 416 1.61 6.53 -12.54
CA GLY A 416 1.33 7.70 -13.38
C GLY A 416 0.40 8.74 -12.73
N ALA A 417 -0.34 8.35 -11.69
CA ALA A 417 -1.34 9.17 -11.01
C ALA A 417 -2.28 9.92 -11.98
N ASN A 418 -2.78 9.24 -13.01
CA ASN A 418 -3.58 9.85 -14.08
C ASN A 418 -2.86 11.00 -14.82
N GLY A 419 -1.56 10.83 -15.08
CA GLY A 419 -0.72 11.82 -15.75
C GLY A 419 -0.18 12.91 -14.82
N GLN A 420 -0.51 12.87 -13.52
CA GLN A 420 0.01 13.81 -12.54
C GLN A 420 1.46 13.52 -12.14
N LEU A 421 2.02 12.35 -12.49
CA LEU A 421 3.43 12.02 -12.24
C LEU A 421 4.12 11.71 -13.57
N ALA A 422 5.21 12.45 -13.84
CA ALA A 422 5.98 12.27 -15.08
C ALA A 422 6.85 11.00 -15.07
N GLY A 423 7.22 10.50 -13.88
CA GLY A 423 8.14 9.38 -13.71
C GLY A 423 9.54 9.61 -14.29
N ASN A 424 10.39 8.58 -14.18
CA ASN A 424 11.81 8.61 -14.51
C ASN A 424 12.50 9.90 -14.01
N LEU A 425 12.34 10.18 -12.72
CA LEU A 425 12.85 11.41 -12.10
C LEU A 425 13.50 11.12 -10.75
N HIS A 426 14.67 11.70 -10.51
CA HIS A 426 15.28 11.76 -9.19
C HIS A 426 15.50 13.22 -8.80
N LEU A 427 14.85 13.64 -7.72
CA LEU A 427 15.00 14.95 -7.11
C LEU A 427 15.78 14.80 -5.80
N ARG A 428 16.69 15.72 -5.54
CA ARG A 428 17.43 15.79 -4.28
C ARG A 428 17.04 17.07 -3.55
N ALA A 429 16.42 16.93 -2.39
CA ALA A 429 16.05 18.06 -1.57
C ALA A 429 17.29 18.69 -0.92
N LYS A 430 17.17 19.96 -0.52
CA LYS A 430 18.20 20.59 0.31
C LYS A 430 18.17 19.94 1.70
N PRO A 431 19.32 19.73 2.37
CA PRO A 431 19.34 19.20 3.74
C PRO A 431 18.40 19.99 4.66
N GLY A 432 17.66 19.29 5.51
CA GLY A 432 16.66 19.91 6.38
C GLY A 432 15.30 20.14 5.73
N THR A 433 15.09 19.78 4.47
CA THR A 433 13.75 19.93 3.84
C THR A 433 12.76 18.96 4.49
N PRO A 434 11.63 19.43 5.05
CA PRO A 434 10.60 18.53 5.57
C PRO A 434 10.05 17.61 4.49
N MET A 435 9.92 16.32 4.78
CA MET A 435 9.23 15.34 3.93
C MET A 435 7.77 15.77 3.71
N ALA A 436 7.16 16.44 4.68
CA ALA A 436 5.85 17.05 4.56
C ALA A 436 5.71 17.98 3.34
N ASN A 437 6.77 18.64 2.89
CA ASN A 437 6.73 19.46 1.67
C ASN A 437 6.45 18.62 0.42
N VAL A 438 6.99 17.40 0.36
CA VAL A 438 6.73 16.45 -0.74
C VAL A 438 5.32 15.89 -0.61
N MET A 439 4.91 15.50 0.59
CA MET A 439 3.57 14.99 0.86
C MET A 439 2.47 16.02 0.52
N LEU A 440 2.75 17.32 0.72
CA LEU A 440 1.87 18.42 0.32
C LEU A 440 1.73 18.51 -1.22
N ASP A 441 2.84 18.42 -1.97
CA ASP A 441 2.77 18.39 -3.45
C ASP A 441 2.01 17.16 -3.96
N LEU A 442 2.16 16.01 -3.29
CA LEU A 442 1.41 14.80 -3.60
C LEU A 442 -0.10 14.95 -3.33
N LEU A 443 -0.49 15.61 -2.23
CA LEU A 443 -1.89 15.94 -1.95
C LEU A 443 -2.49 16.85 -3.04
N HIS A 444 -1.76 17.87 -3.49
CA HIS A 444 -2.17 18.74 -4.61
C HIS A 444 -2.36 17.92 -5.89
N ARG A 445 -1.41 17.05 -6.24
CA ARG A 445 -1.53 16.14 -7.39
C ARG A 445 -2.68 15.13 -7.28
N LEU A 446 -3.12 14.82 -6.06
CA LEU A 446 -4.31 14.01 -5.81
C LEU A 446 -5.62 14.82 -5.87
N GLY A 447 -5.56 16.12 -6.16
CA GLY A 447 -6.70 17.01 -6.30
C GLY A 447 -7.17 17.67 -5.00
N LEU A 448 -6.27 17.81 -4.01
CA LEU A 448 -6.49 18.56 -2.76
C LEU A 448 -5.73 19.89 -2.74
N ASP A 449 -5.82 20.68 -3.83
CA ASP A 449 -5.10 21.96 -4.01
C ASP A 449 -5.42 23.00 -2.93
N GLU A 450 -6.56 22.86 -2.25
CA GLU A 450 -6.98 23.72 -1.14
C GLU A 450 -6.18 23.51 0.15
N VAL A 451 -5.41 22.41 0.26
CA VAL A 451 -4.59 22.15 1.44
C VAL A 451 -3.36 23.06 1.39
N GLU A 452 -3.35 24.12 2.18
CA GLU A 452 -2.22 25.07 2.21
C GLU A 452 -1.03 24.55 3.03
N GLN A 453 -1.30 23.71 4.04
CA GLN A 453 -0.29 23.16 4.94
C GLN A 453 -0.68 21.73 5.37
N PHE A 454 0.31 20.85 5.38
CA PHE A 454 0.22 19.49 5.87
C PHE A 454 1.38 19.17 6.82
N GLY A 455 1.11 18.62 8.00
CA GLY A 455 2.15 18.33 9.00
C GLY A 455 3.06 19.53 9.30
N ASP A 456 4.37 19.33 9.27
CA ASP A 456 5.39 20.39 9.40
C ASP A 456 5.83 21.02 8.07
N SER A 457 5.01 20.91 7.01
CA SER A 457 5.34 21.52 5.72
C SER A 457 5.47 23.05 5.83
N THR A 458 6.40 23.56 5.04
CA THR A 458 6.73 24.98 4.91
C THR A 458 6.40 25.53 3.52
N ARG A 459 6.24 24.63 2.54
CA ARG A 459 5.86 24.88 1.14
C ARG A 459 5.67 23.55 0.42
N ALA A 460 5.00 23.53 -0.73
CA ALA A 460 5.03 22.37 -1.61
C ALA A 460 6.43 22.18 -2.24
N PHE A 461 6.90 20.94 -2.32
CA PHE A 461 8.11 20.55 -3.03
C PHE A 461 7.72 20.01 -4.41
N SER A 462 7.87 20.82 -5.45
CA SER A 462 7.41 20.45 -6.79
C SER A 462 8.10 19.17 -7.29
N LEU A 463 7.29 18.17 -7.64
CA LEU A 463 7.75 16.95 -8.31
C LEU A 463 7.82 17.07 -9.84
N SER A 464 7.81 18.29 -10.36
CA SER A 464 8.05 18.58 -11.77
C SER A 464 9.54 18.84 -11.99
N GLY A 465 10.13 18.20 -13.00
CA GLY A 465 11.56 18.29 -13.33
C GLY A 465 11.98 19.57 -14.02
#